data_AF-A0A2T4VQP3-F1
#
_entry.id   AF-A0A2T4VQP3-F1
#
_cell.length_a   1.000
_cell.length_b   1.000
_cell.length_c   1.000
_cell.angle_alpha   90.00
_cell.angle_beta   90.00
_cell.angle_gamma   90.00
#
_symmetry.space_group_name_H-M   'P 1'
#
loop_
_entity.id
_entity.type
_entity.pdbx_description
1 polymer ?
#
loop_
_entity_poly.entity_id
_entity_poly.type
_entity_poly.pdbx_seq_one_letter_code
_entity_poly.pdbx_strand_id
1 'polypeptide(L)'
;MSPECTRVLDSLGQPLPPELTTHVASCAECRALLEGFGALEGIPTPAQAAAAEPALESVRAQALQELAAHPKATPWWREVLVLVGVYAGMTALGAMVLSQVGLFRNAASMGVVVGLAALVLMMMVGGAVVALAPSRQVAWGLVGTSTAVVALSVVLGGSGLAGMGFLAGLIGCVRVHMLLSALPLLAALVMLRRSAYHPARAVAAGLSAGAVGLLLLHMHCPNGSTVHLAAAHVGPWLLLGGLALLVRSRLPTNNHAP
;
A
#
# COMPACT_ATOMS: atom_id res chain seq x y z
N MET A 1 17.54 34.88 -26.58
CA MET A 1 17.52 33.68 -27.45
C MET A 1 18.49 33.93 -28.60
N SER A 2 19.51 33.10 -28.76
CA SER A 2 20.50 33.28 -29.84
C SER A 2 19.97 32.72 -31.16
N PRO A 3 20.57 33.10 -32.32
CA PRO A 3 20.25 32.49 -33.61
C PRO A 3 20.41 30.96 -33.61
N GLU A 4 21.35 30.46 -32.82
CA GLU A 4 21.64 29.02 -32.66
C GLU A 4 20.51 28.30 -31.90
N CYS A 5 19.94 28.94 -30.87
CA CYS A 5 18.78 28.39 -30.16
C CYS A 5 17.56 28.23 -31.08
N THR A 6 17.34 29.20 -31.99
CA THR A 6 16.27 29.09 -33.01
C THR A 6 16.54 27.92 -33.95
N ARG A 7 17.78 27.74 -34.43
CA ARG A 7 18.15 26.60 -35.28
C ARG A 7 17.98 25.24 -34.58
N VAL A 8 18.19 25.18 -33.26
CA VAL A 8 17.91 23.97 -32.45
C VAL A 8 16.42 23.69 -32.40
N LEU A 9 15.58 24.71 -32.19
CA LEU A 9 14.12 24.58 -32.21
C LEU A 9 13.61 24.07 -33.57
N ASP A 10 14.16 24.60 -34.66
CA ASP A 10 13.81 24.19 -36.03
C ASP A 10 14.24 22.74 -36.34
N SER A 11 15.16 22.18 -35.57
CA SER A 11 15.68 20.81 -35.74
C SER A 11 15.06 19.79 -34.78
N LEU A 12 14.04 20.17 -33.99
CA LEU A 12 13.39 19.25 -33.05
C LEU A 12 12.75 18.05 -33.77
N GLY A 13 13.01 16.85 -33.27
CA GLY A 13 12.52 15.59 -33.86
C GLY A 13 13.30 15.11 -35.09
N GLN A 14 14.41 15.76 -35.43
CA GLN A 14 15.36 15.33 -36.46
C GLN A 14 16.77 15.18 -35.86
N PRO A 15 17.68 14.41 -36.50
CA PRO A 15 19.07 14.34 -36.07
C PRO A 15 19.71 15.74 -36.08
N LEU A 16 20.25 16.16 -34.93
CA LEU A 16 20.90 17.47 -34.80
C LEU A 16 22.15 17.55 -35.68
N PRO A 17 22.31 18.63 -36.47
CA PRO A 17 23.56 18.93 -37.17
C PRO A 17 24.75 19.02 -36.19
N PRO A 18 25.96 18.61 -36.61
CA PRO A 18 27.14 18.58 -35.74
C PRO A 18 27.49 19.97 -35.18
N GLU A 19 27.22 21.03 -35.95
CA GLU A 19 27.40 22.43 -35.55
C GLU A 19 26.58 22.79 -34.30
N LEU A 20 25.34 22.31 -34.24
CA LEU A 20 24.38 22.62 -33.17
C LEU A 20 24.61 21.74 -31.93
N THR A 21 25.29 20.60 -32.09
CA THR A 21 25.61 19.69 -30.97
C THR A 21 26.51 20.39 -29.95
N THR A 22 27.50 21.15 -30.42
CA THR A 22 28.40 21.96 -29.57
C THR A 22 27.64 23.07 -28.84
N HIS A 23 26.64 23.67 -29.48
CA HIS A 23 25.78 24.67 -28.86
C HIS A 23 24.92 24.06 -27.75
N VAL A 24 24.22 22.95 -28.02
CA VAL A 24 23.39 22.23 -27.03
C VAL A 24 24.22 21.80 -25.81
N ALA A 25 25.47 21.38 -26.01
CA ALA A 25 26.36 21.01 -24.92
C ALA A 25 26.63 22.20 -23.97
N SER A 26 26.72 23.42 -24.49
CA SER A 26 27.04 24.63 -23.72
C SER A 26 25.80 25.45 -23.28
N CYS A 27 24.65 25.27 -23.90
CA CYS A 27 23.41 26.00 -23.60
C CYS A 27 22.45 25.18 -22.72
N ALA A 28 22.26 25.61 -21.47
CA ALA A 28 21.38 24.93 -20.51
C ALA A 28 19.90 24.87 -20.97
N GLU A 29 19.40 25.93 -21.63
CA GLU A 29 18.03 26.00 -22.13
C GLU A 29 17.77 24.98 -23.25
N CYS A 30 18.68 24.90 -24.23
CA CYS A 30 18.56 23.94 -25.33
C CYS A 30 18.70 22.48 -24.84
N ARG A 31 19.53 22.24 -23.82
CA ARG A 31 19.64 20.91 -23.21
C ARG A 31 18.34 20.49 -22.52
N ALA A 32 17.79 21.36 -21.68
CA ALA A 32 16.51 21.11 -21.01
C ALA A 32 15.36 20.90 -22.01
N LEU A 33 15.35 21.66 -23.11
CA LEU A 33 14.39 21.52 -24.19
C LEU A 33 14.48 20.14 -24.87
N LEU A 34 15.69 19.70 -25.24
CA LEU A 34 15.89 18.39 -25.88
C LEU A 34 15.65 17.21 -24.95
N GLU A 35 16.03 17.32 -23.68
CA GLU A 35 15.68 16.33 -22.65
C GLU A 35 14.15 16.23 -22.48
N GLY A 36 13.46 17.37 -22.46
CA GLY A 36 12.00 17.43 -22.44
C GLY A 36 11.36 16.82 -23.70
N PHE A 37 11.91 17.08 -24.88
CA PHE A 37 11.41 16.52 -26.14
C PHE A 37 11.68 15.02 -26.27
N GLY A 38 12.84 14.54 -25.85
CA GLY A 38 13.15 13.11 -25.77
C GLY A 38 12.25 12.37 -24.79
N ALA A 39 11.79 13.03 -23.71
CA ALA A 39 10.77 12.47 -22.84
C ALA A 39 9.40 12.31 -23.53
N LEU A 40 9.13 13.08 -24.59
CA LEU A 40 7.90 13.01 -25.39
C LEU A 40 7.99 11.99 -26.54
N GLU A 41 9.18 11.53 -26.94
CA GLU A 41 9.35 10.48 -27.96
C GLU A 41 8.74 9.12 -27.55
N GLY A 42 8.44 8.93 -26.25
CA GLY A 42 7.65 7.81 -25.75
C GLY A 42 6.14 7.95 -25.91
N ILE A 43 5.63 9.07 -26.45
CA ILE A 43 4.20 9.27 -26.69
C ILE A 43 3.80 8.46 -27.93
N PRO A 44 2.74 7.63 -27.84
CA PRO A 44 2.33 6.79 -28.94
C PRO A 44 2.01 7.61 -30.19
N THR A 45 2.59 7.19 -31.31
CA THR A 45 2.34 7.79 -32.63
C THR A 45 0.86 7.71 -33.01
N PRO A 46 0.36 8.53 -33.94
CA PRO A 46 -1.04 8.48 -34.39
C PRO A 46 -1.49 7.08 -34.86
N ALA A 47 -0.58 6.29 -35.44
CA ALA A 47 -0.87 4.90 -35.82
C ALA A 47 -1.01 3.96 -34.61
N GLN A 48 -0.21 4.16 -33.55
CA GLN A 48 -0.35 3.43 -32.29
C GLN A 48 -1.60 3.88 -31.50
N ALA A 49 -1.97 5.17 -31.61
CA ALA A 49 -3.22 5.69 -31.05
C ALA A 49 -4.45 5.11 -31.77
N ALA A 50 -4.42 5.00 -33.10
CA ALA A 50 -5.47 4.36 -33.90
C ALA A 50 -5.60 2.85 -33.61
N ALA A 51 -4.49 2.16 -33.34
CA ALA A 51 -4.51 0.76 -32.91
C ALA A 51 -5.04 0.56 -31.48
N ALA A 52 -4.90 1.58 -30.61
CA ALA A 52 -5.45 1.58 -29.24
C ALA A 52 -6.94 1.95 -29.19
N GLU A 53 -7.45 2.64 -30.22
CA GLU A 53 -8.85 3.06 -30.36
C GLU A 53 -9.87 1.90 -30.21
N PRO A 54 -9.74 0.74 -30.88
CA PRO A 54 -10.64 -0.39 -30.68
C PRO A 54 -10.57 -0.98 -29.27
N ALA A 55 -9.41 -0.91 -28.60
CA ALA A 55 -9.27 -1.37 -27.22
C ALA A 55 -9.97 -0.41 -26.25
N LEU A 56 -9.87 0.90 -26.45
CA LEU A 56 -10.56 1.91 -25.65
C LEU A 56 -12.08 1.85 -25.82
N GLU A 57 -12.57 1.62 -27.03
CA GLU A 57 -14.01 1.48 -27.27
C GLU A 57 -14.58 0.22 -26.58
N SER A 58 -13.83 -0.89 -26.56
CA SER A 58 -14.22 -2.08 -25.81
C SER A 58 -14.33 -1.84 -24.30
N VAL A 59 -13.38 -1.09 -23.72
CA VAL A 59 -13.39 -0.71 -22.30
C VAL A 59 -14.55 0.25 -22.00
N ARG A 60 -14.81 1.21 -22.91
CA ARG A 60 -15.94 2.14 -22.81
C ARG A 60 -17.28 1.40 -22.85
N ALA A 61 -17.46 0.47 -23.77
CA ALA A 61 -18.68 -0.33 -23.87
C ALA A 61 -18.92 -1.16 -22.61
N GLN A 62 -17.89 -1.81 -22.07
CA GLN A 62 -17.96 -2.54 -20.80
C GLN A 62 -18.31 -1.62 -19.63
N ALA A 63 -17.68 -0.45 -19.53
CA ALA A 63 -17.99 0.51 -18.47
C ALA A 63 -19.44 1.02 -18.55
N LEU A 64 -19.96 1.29 -19.75
CA LEU A 64 -21.36 1.70 -19.95
C LEU A 64 -22.33 0.55 -19.61
N GLN A 65 -22.00 -0.69 -19.95
CA GLN A 65 -22.79 -1.87 -19.59
C GLN A 65 -22.85 -2.07 -18.07
N GLU A 66 -21.71 -1.92 -17.38
CA GLU A 66 -21.61 -2.00 -15.91
C GLU A 66 -22.45 -0.90 -15.24
N LEU A 67 -22.34 0.34 -15.74
CA LEU A 67 -23.14 1.48 -15.26
C LEU A 67 -24.65 1.28 -15.48
N ALA A 68 -25.04 0.67 -16.60
CA ALA A 68 -26.43 0.33 -16.87
C ALA A 68 -26.95 -0.77 -15.92
N ALA A 69 -26.12 -1.77 -15.61
CA ALA A 69 -26.45 -2.85 -14.67
C ALA A 69 -26.49 -2.36 -13.20
N HIS A 70 -25.66 -1.38 -12.86
CA HIS A 70 -25.50 -0.83 -11.51
C HIS A 70 -25.72 0.69 -11.48
N PRO A 71 -26.94 1.19 -11.70
CA PRO A 71 -27.21 2.62 -11.87
C PRO A 71 -27.05 3.45 -10.59
N LYS A 72 -26.85 2.82 -9.44
CA LYS A 72 -26.69 3.49 -8.14
C LYS A 72 -25.29 3.24 -7.60
N ALA A 73 -24.48 4.29 -7.56
CA ALA A 73 -23.17 4.25 -6.91
C ALA A 73 -23.34 3.88 -5.42
N THR A 74 -22.67 2.80 -4.99
CA THR A 74 -22.59 2.47 -3.57
C THR A 74 -21.57 3.37 -2.91
N PRO A 75 -21.88 3.98 -1.75
CA PRO A 75 -20.93 4.86 -1.11
C PRO A 75 -19.74 4.06 -0.57
N TRP A 76 -18.52 4.47 -0.94
CA TRP A 76 -17.25 3.80 -0.60
C TRP A 76 -17.05 3.57 0.90
N TRP A 77 -17.61 4.42 1.77
CA TRP A 77 -17.47 4.27 3.22
C TRP A 77 -18.12 2.99 3.73
N ARG A 78 -19.15 2.45 3.04
CA ARG A 78 -19.74 1.15 3.40
C ARG A 78 -18.75 0.02 3.25
N GLU A 79 -17.94 0.06 2.19
CA GLU A 79 -16.87 -0.90 1.99
C GLU A 79 -15.81 -0.82 3.10
N VAL A 80 -15.44 0.39 3.51
CA VAL A 80 -14.56 0.59 4.67
C VAL A 80 -15.18 0.00 5.94
N LEU A 81 -16.46 0.26 6.21
CA LEU A 81 -17.13 -0.29 7.40
C LEU A 81 -17.19 -1.82 7.38
N VAL A 82 -17.46 -2.43 6.23
CA VAL A 82 -17.44 -3.90 6.08
C VAL A 82 -16.04 -4.43 6.40
N LEU A 83 -15.00 -3.83 5.82
CA LEU A 83 -13.62 -4.27 6.02
C LEU A 83 -13.17 -4.09 7.48
N VAL A 84 -13.45 -2.93 8.08
CA VAL A 84 -13.18 -2.67 9.50
C VAL A 84 -13.99 -3.61 10.40
N GLY A 85 -15.23 -3.94 10.02
CA GLY A 85 -16.05 -4.94 10.71
C GLY A 85 -15.41 -6.33 10.69
N VAL A 86 -14.85 -6.76 9.56
CA VAL A 86 -14.07 -8.00 9.46
C VAL A 86 -12.84 -7.95 10.39
N TYR A 87 -12.11 -6.84 10.39
CA TYR A 87 -10.94 -6.68 11.27
C TYR A 87 -11.30 -6.70 12.75
N ALA A 88 -12.36 -6.00 13.14
CA ALA A 88 -12.86 -5.98 14.50
C ALA A 88 -13.36 -7.35 14.93
N GLY A 89 -14.09 -8.07 14.07
CA GLY A 89 -14.56 -9.43 14.30
C GLY A 89 -13.40 -10.41 14.52
N MET A 90 -12.38 -10.36 13.66
CA MET A 90 -11.17 -11.19 13.81
C MET A 90 -10.36 -10.83 15.04
N THR A 91 -10.25 -9.53 15.37
CA THR A 91 -9.61 -9.07 16.61
C THR A 91 -10.35 -9.59 17.84
N ALA A 92 -11.67 -9.45 17.89
CA ALA A 92 -12.48 -9.94 19.00
C ALA A 92 -12.41 -11.46 19.15
N LEU A 93 -12.52 -12.20 18.04
CA LEU A 93 -12.39 -13.65 18.03
C LEU A 93 -11.00 -14.10 18.52
N GLY A 94 -9.93 -13.50 17.99
CA GLY A 94 -8.57 -13.79 18.42
C GLY A 94 -8.34 -13.46 19.89
N ALA A 95 -8.85 -12.33 20.38
CA ALA A 95 -8.76 -11.95 21.79
C ALA A 95 -9.51 -12.94 22.69
N MET A 96 -10.71 -13.38 22.28
CA MET A 96 -11.49 -14.37 23.03
C MET A 96 -10.79 -15.74 23.08
N VAL A 97 -10.25 -16.21 21.95
CA VAL A 97 -9.51 -17.49 21.92
C VAL A 97 -8.28 -17.40 22.82
N LEU A 98 -7.51 -16.31 22.73
CA LEU A 98 -6.30 -16.10 23.52
C LEU A 98 -6.59 -15.86 25.02
N SER A 99 -7.74 -15.27 25.37
CA SER A 99 -8.14 -15.08 26.76
C SER A 99 -8.46 -16.40 27.45
N GLN A 100 -9.14 -17.31 26.75
CA GLN A 100 -9.52 -18.63 27.27
C GLN A 100 -8.30 -19.50 27.63
N VAL A 101 -7.17 -19.29 26.96
CA VAL A 101 -5.91 -20.00 27.25
C VAL A 101 -5.01 -19.29 28.27
N GLY A 102 -5.51 -18.23 28.93
CA GLY A 102 -4.82 -17.58 30.08
C GLY A 102 -3.53 -16.85 29.68
N LEU A 103 -3.58 -16.16 28.55
CA LEU A 103 -2.42 -16.00 27.69
C LEU A 103 -2.09 -14.50 27.45
N PHE A 104 -2.89 -13.57 27.96
CA PHE A 104 -2.52 -12.16 28.11
C PHE A 104 -1.39 -11.98 29.12
N ARG A 105 -0.14 -12.10 28.63
CA ARG A 105 1.07 -12.10 29.45
C ARG A 105 1.97 -10.91 29.15
N ASN A 106 1.45 -9.87 28.50
CA ASN A 106 2.22 -8.65 28.33
C ASN A 106 2.43 -7.98 29.70
N ALA A 107 3.68 -7.76 30.07
CA ALA A 107 4.08 -7.22 31.36
C ALA A 107 4.45 -5.72 31.29
N ALA A 108 4.27 -5.06 30.15
CA ALA A 108 4.45 -3.63 30.02
C ALA A 108 3.41 -2.85 30.85
N SER A 109 3.71 -1.59 31.15
CA SER A 109 2.77 -0.73 31.86
C SER A 109 1.48 -0.54 31.06
N MET A 110 0.35 -0.36 31.75
CA MET A 110 -0.96 -0.20 31.09
C MET A 110 -0.96 0.97 30.09
N GLY A 111 -0.24 2.05 30.39
CA GLY A 111 -0.11 3.20 29.49
C GLY A 111 0.58 2.84 28.16
N VAL A 112 1.63 2.01 28.20
CA VAL A 112 2.30 1.52 26.98
C VAL A 112 1.37 0.62 26.18
N VAL A 113 0.68 -0.31 26.86
CA VAL A 113 -0.23 -1.25 26.20
C VAL A 113 -1.39 -0.50 25.53
N VAL A 114 -2.07 0.41 26.23
CA VAL A 114 -3.17 1.20 25.65
C VAL A 114 -2.67 2.10 24.53
N GLY A 115 -1.54 2.80 24.74
CA GLY A 115 -1.00 3.76 23.77
C GLY A 115 -0.62 3.09 22.45
N LEU A 116 0.10 1.96 22.51
CA LEU A 116 0.47 1.22 21.31
C LEU A 116 -0.73 0.53 20.67
N ALA A 117 -1.66 -0.03 21.46
CA ALA A 117 -2.89 -0.58 20.92
C ALA A 117 -3.70 0.47 20.14
N ALA A 118 -3.86 1.68 20.69
CA ALA A 118 -4.52 2.78 20.03
C ALA A 118 -3.81 3.20 18.73
N LEU A 119 -2.47 3.29 18.75
CA LEU A 119 -1.68 3.59 17.56
C LEU A 119 -1.84 2.55 16.45
N VAL A 120 -1.80 1.26 16.81
CA VAL A 120 -2.02 0.15 15.86
C VAL A 120 -3.46 0.14 15.33
N LEU A 121 -4.46 0.43 16.18
CA LEU A 121 -5.85 0.59 15.76
C LEU A 121 -6.04 1.74 14.77
N MET A 122 -5.40 2.89 15.01
CA MET A 122 -5.41 4.01 14.08
C MET A 122 -4.79 3.63 12.73
N MET A 123 -3.68 2.88 12.73
CA MET A 123 -3.06 2.37 11.50
C MET A 123 -3.96 1.35 10.79
N MET A 124 -4.62 0.47 11.55
CA MET A 124 -5.57 -0.51 11.04
C MET A 124 -6.73 0.17 10.30
N VAL A 125 -7.41 1.11 10.95
CA VAL A 125 -8.56 1.83 10.36
C VAL A 125 -8.11 2.80 9.28
N GLY A 126 -7.08 3.60 9.53
CA GLY A 126 -6.54 4.56 8.58
C GLY A 126 -6.01 3.90 7.31
N GLY A 127 -5.31 2.77 7.43
CA GLY A 127 -4.88 1.98 6.28
C GLY A 127 -6.04 1.42 5.46
N ALA A 128 -7.15 1.01 6.10
CA ALA A 128 -8.37 0.58 5.42
C ALA A 128 -9.02 1.73 4.63
N VAL A 129 -9.08 2.92 5.23
CA VAL A 129 -9.56 4.14 4.58
C VAL A 129 -8.67 4.48 3.38
N VAL A 130 -7.35 4.53 3.54
CA VAL A 130 -6.42 4.78 2.43
C VAL A 130 -6.54 3.73 1.34
N ALA A 131 -6.75 2.46 1.71
CA ALA A 131 -6.91 1.37 0.77
C ALA A 131 -8.18 1.47 -0.08
N LEU A 132 -9.31 1.97 0.46
CA LEU A 132 -10.60 1.93 -0.22
C LEU A 132 -11.14 3.31 -0.64
N ALA A 133 -10.62 4.40 -0.09
CA ALA A 133 -11.07 5.74 -0.45
C ALA A 133 -10.76 6.05 -1.93
N PRO A 134 -11.65 6.78 -2.63
CA PRO A 134 -11.51 7.11 -4.05
C PRO A 134 -10.45 8.20 -4.34
N SER A 135 -9.50 8.44 -3.44
CA SER A 135 -8.48 9.49 -3.63
C SER A 135 -7.49 9.10 -4.74
N ARG A 136 -7.29 10.01 -5.70
CA ARG A 136 -6.27 9.87 -6.76
C ARG A 136 -4.85 10.16 -6.29
N GLN A 137 -4.71 10.86 -5.16
CA GLN A 137 -3.42 11.23 -4.60
C GLN A 137 -3.28 10.61 -3.21
N VAL A 138 -2.85 9.35 -3.19
CA VAL A 138 -2.40 8.73 -1.95
C VAL A 138 -0.96 9.13 -1.72
N ALA A 139 -0.71 9.94 -0.70
CA ALA A 139 0.64 10.34 -0.33
C ALA A 139 1.40 9.11 0.20
N TRP A 140 2.28 8.53 -0.62
CA TRP A 140 3.26 7.53 -0.17
C TRP A 140 4.01 7.98 1.08
N GLY A 141 4.25 9.29 1.21
CA GLY A 141 4.80 9.90 2.42
C GLY A 141 3.97 9.59 3.66
N LEU A 142 2.64 9.68 3.61
CA LEU A 142 1.77 9.38 4.74
C LEU A 142 1.81 7.89 5.12
N VAL A 143 1.72 6.99 4.13
CA VAL A 143 1.80 5.54 4.39
C VAL A 143 3.17 5.17 4.95
N GLY A 144 4.24 5.71 4.38
CA GLY A 144 5.60 5.46 4.84
C GLY A 144 5.86 5.98 6.25
N THR A 145 5.47 7.22 6.56
CA THR A 145 5.68 7.81 7.89
C THR A 145 4.84 7.12 8.95
N SER A 146 3.55 6.85 8.69
CA SER A 146 2.71 6.11 9.65
C SER A 146 3.26 4.71 9.91
N THR A 147 3.75 4.03 8.86
CA THR A 147 4.37 2.71 8.98
C THR A 147 5.62 2.75 9.86
N ALA A 148 6.51 3.71 9.59
CA ALA A 148 7.74 3.88 10.37
C ALA A 148 7.45 4.22 11.84
N VAL A 149 6.50 5.12 12.10
CA VAL A 149 6.09 5.47 13.48
C VAL A 149 5.57 4.24 14.21
N VAL A 150 4.64 3.48 13.64
CA VAL A 150 4.11 2.27 14.27
C VAL A 150 5.21 1.23 14.52
N ALA A 151 6.05 0.96 13.51
CA ALA A 151 7.14 0.00 13.62
C ALA A 151 8.12 0.37 14.74
N LEU A 152 8.57 1.62 14.77
CA LEU A 152 9.49 2.12 15.79
C LEU A 152 8.86 2.11 17.17
N SER A 153 7.60 2.55 17.30
CA SER A 153 6.88 2.53 18.57
C SER A 153 6.70 1.12 19.12
N VAL A 154 6.40 0.13 18.27
CA VAL A 154 6.30 -1.28 18.69
C VAL A 154 7.65 -1.81 19.19
N VAL A 155 8.73 -1.58 18.44
CA VAL A 155 10.07 -2.10 18.80
C VAL A 155 10.63 -1.41 20.04
N LEU A 156 10.55 -0.07 20.10
CA LEU A 156 11.10 0.72 21.19
C LEU A 156 10.23 0.70 22.45
N GLY A 157 8.92 0.47 22.30
CA GLY A 157 7.99 0.35 23.42
C GLY A 157 8.22 -0.90 24.27
N GLY A 158 8.97 -1.89 23.77
CA GLY A 158 9.46 -3.03 24.56
C GLY A 158 8.34 -3.84 25.20
N SER A 159 7.24 -4.07 24.50
CA SER A 159 6.04 -4.66 25.09
C SER A 159 6.23 -6.14 25.43
N GLY A 160 6.69 -6.44 26.65
CA GLY A 160 6.92 -7.77 27.23
C GLY A 160 8.21 -7.84 28.08
N LEU A 161 8.22 -8.60 29.19
CA LEU A 161 9.37 -8.64 30.14
C LEU A 161 9.95 -10.05 30.39
N ALA A 162 9.40 -11.11 29.81
CA ALA A 162 9.85 -12.48 30.07
C ALA A 162 10.49 -13.16 28.85
N GLY A 163 11.67 -13.74 29.04
CA GLY A 163 12.38 -14.49 28.03
C GLY A 163 11.85 -15.92 27.90
N MET A 164 11.04 -16.18 26.86
CA MET A 164 10.92 -17.54 26.31
C MET A 164 12.14 -17.86 25.43
N GLY A 165 12.40 -19.14 25.16
CA GLY A 165 13.41 -19.53 24.18
C GLY A 165 13.20 -18.81 22.85
N PHE A 166 14.21 -18.07 22.39
CA PHE A 166 14.09 -17.10 21.29
C PHE A 166 13.43 -17.69 20.03
N LEU A 167 13.91 -18.86 19.58
CA LEU A 167 13.45 -19.48 18.34
C LEU A 167 12.00 -19.99 18.43
N ALA A 168 11.63 -20.65 19.53
CA ALA A 168 10.27 -21.15 19.74
C ALA A 168 9.27 -20.00 19.85
N GLY A 169 9.63 -18.94 20.58
CA GLY A 169 8.82 -17.72 20.66
C GLY A 169 8.65 -17.04 19.31
N LEU A 170 9.73 -16.91 18.53
CA LEU A 170 9.70 -16.28 17.21
C LEU A 170 8.75 -17.02 16.26
N ILE A 171 8.91 -18.34 16.11
CA ILE A 171 8.06 -19.14 15.22
C ILE A 171 6.60 -19.10 15.67
N GLY A 172 6.35 -19.19 16.99
CA GLY A 172 5.01 -19.11 17.57
C GLY A 172 4.31 -17.81 17.23
N CYS A 173 4.95 -16.67 17.49
CA CYS A 173 4.40 -15.34 17.22
C CYS A 173 4.19 -15.11 15.72
N VAL A 174 5.17 -15.44 14.87
CA VAL A 174 5.03 -15.29 13.41
C VAL A 174 3.83 -16.10 12.89
N ARG A 175 3.68 -17.35 13.33
CA ARG A 175 2.55 -18.20 12.93
C ARG A 175 1.22 -17.60 13.35
N VAL A 176 1.11 -17.19 14.61
CA VAL A 176 -0.12 -16.56 15.13
C VAL A 176 -0.45 -15.28 14.37
N HIS A 177 0.54 -14.44 14.09
CA HIS A 177 0.38 -13.23 13.27
C HIS A 177 -0.23 -13.57 11.91
N MET A 178 0.41 -14.47 11.17
CA MET A 178 0.00 -14.80 9.81
C MET A 178 -1.40 -15.43 9.77
N LEU A 179 -1.72 -16.31 10.72
CA LEU A 179 -3.04 -16.92 10.81
C LEU A 179 -4.15 -15.88 11.06
N LEU A 180 -3.93 -14.97 12.02
CA LEU A 180 -4.91 -13.95 12.37
C LEU A 180 -5.10 -12.90 11.27
N SER A 181 -4.06 -12.64 10.48
CA SER A 181 -4.09 -11.63 9.41
C SER A 181 -4.46 -12.19 8.03
N ALA A 182 -4.47 -13.51 7.83
CA ALA A 182 -4.77 -14.11 6.53
C ALA A 182 -6.18 -13.77 6.01
N LEU A 183 -7.22 -13.95 6.84
CA LEU A 183 -8.60 -13.63 6.48
C LEU A 183 -8.82 -12.11 6.26
N PRO A 184 -8.36 -11.22 7.17
CA PRO A 184 -8.33 -9.78 6.92
C PRO A 184 -7.69 -9.39 5.59
N LEU A 185 -6.53 -9.97 5.26
CA LEU A 185 -5.81 -9.66 4.03
C LEU A 185 -6.60 -10.13 2.79
N LEU A 186 -7.16 -11.34 2.84
CA LEU A 186 -7.99 -11.87 1.76
C LEU A 186 -9.21 -10.97 1.51
N ALA A 187 -9.91 -10.56 2.56
CA ALA A 187 -11.04 -9.64 2.46
C ALA A 187 -10.62 -8.31 1.82
N ALA A 188 -9.51 -7.71 2.27
CA ALA A 188 -8.99 -6.47 1.71
C ALA A 188 -8.62 -6.60 0.22
N LEU A 189 -7.97 -7.70 -0.17
CA LEU A 189 -7.59 -7.96 -1.56
C LEU A 189 -8.81 -8.18 -2.47
N VAL A 190 -9.82 -8.91 -2.00
CA VAL A 190 -11.08 -9.10 -2.73
C VAL A 190 -11.77 -7.76 -2.99
N MET A 191 -11.80 -6.88 -2.00
CA MET A 191 -12.41 -5.55 -2.15
C MET A 191 -11.59 -4.65 -3.09
N LEU A 192 -10.25 -4.68 -2.99
CA LEU A 192 -9.36 -3.95 -3.90
C LEU A 192 -9.46 -4.35 -5.38
N ARG A 193 -10.01 -5.53 -5.70
CA ARG A 193 -10.28 -5.92 -7.09
C ARG A 193 -11.39 -5.09 -7.75
N ARG A 194 -12.19 -4.37 -6.97
CA ARG A 194 -13.24 -3.46 -7.49
C ARG A 194 -12.71 -2.11 -7.94
N SER A 195 -11.44 -1.83 -7.67
CA SER A 195 -10.79 -0.57 -8.03
C SER A 195 -9.57 -0.82 -8.90
N ALA A 196 -9.25 0.14 -9.77
CA ALA A 196 -8.00 0.14 -10.52
C ALA A 196 -6.78 -0.07 -9.60
N TYR A 197 -5.78 -0.76 -10.12
CA TYR A 197 -4.57 -1.06 -9.35
C TYR A 197 -3.85 0.22 -8.94
N HIS A 198 -3.56 0.35 -7.65
CA HIS A 198 -2.70 1.40 -7.12
C HIS A 198 -1.79 0.81 -6.03
N PRO A 199 -0.45 0.90 -6.19
CA PRO A 199 0.49 0.21 -5.30
C PRO A 199 0.39 0.67 -3.84
N ALA A 200 0.26 1.98 -3.60
CA ALA A 200 0.11 2.50 -2.22
C ALA A 200 -1.15 1.97 -1.52
N ARG A 201 -2.25 1.77 -2.26
CA ARG A 201 -3.52 1.25 -1.71
C ARG A 201 -3.36 -0.22 -1.34
N ALA A 202 -2.64 -0.99 -2.16
CA ALA A 202 -2.33 -2.39 -1.88
C ALA A 202 -1.44 -2.54 -0.63
N VAL A 203 -0.39 -1.72 -0.51
CA VAL A 203 0.46 -1.70 0.69
C VAL A 203 -0.34 -1.31 1.93
N ALA A 204 -1.12 -0.22 1.86
CA ALA A 204 -1.98 0.22 2.95
C ALA A 204 -2.98 -0.85 3.40
N ALA A 205 -3.58 -1.59 2.45
CA ALA A 205 -4.46 -2.72 2.74
C ALA A 205 -3.73 -3.86 3.47
N GLY A 206 -2.53 -4.23 3.01
CA GLY A 206 -1.72 -5.27 3.65
C GLY A 206 -1.29 -4.91 5.06
N LEU A 207 -0.82 -3.68 5.27
CA LEU A 207 -0.47 -3.17 6.59
C LEU A 207 -1.70 -3.06 7.50
N SER A 208 -2.83 -2.63 6.96
CA SER A 208 -4.10 -2.55 7.68
C SER A 208 -4.57 -3.94 8.16
N ALA A 209 -4.56 -4.94 7.26
CA ALA A 209 -4.90 -6.32 7.60
C ALA A 209 -3.90 -6.97 8.59
N GLY A 210 -2.59 -6.70 8.40
CA GLY A 210 -1.54 -7.14 9.30
C GLY A 210 -1.65 -6.54 10.71
N ALA A 211 -2.24 -5.34 10.84
CA ALA A 211 -2.42 -4.68 12.13
C ALA A 211 -3.32 -5.50 13.09
N VAL A 212 -4.19 -6.37 12.59
CA VAL A 212 -5.00 -7.30 13.41
C VAL A 212 -4.10 -8.27 14.18
N GLY A 213 -3.19 -8.96 13.49
CA GLY A 213 -2.24 -9.88 14.11
C GLY A 213 -1.25 -9.15 15.01
N LEU A 214 -0.76 -7.99 14.57
CA LEU A 214 0.13 -7.13 15.36
C LEU A 214 -0.51 -6.67 16.67
N LEU A 215 -1.77 -6.24 16.66
CA LEU A 215 -2.51 -5.78 17.83
C LEU A 215 -2.71 -6.92 18.84
N LEU A 216 -3.14 -8.09 18.37
CA LEU A 216 -3.35 -9.26 19.24
C LEU A 216 -2.04 -9.75 19.87
N LEU A 217 -0.97 -9.82 19.08
CA LEU A 217 0.35 -10.15 19.61
C LEU A 217 0.88 -9.09 20.58
N HIS A 218 0.63 -7.81 20.33
CA HIS A 218 1.01 -6.76 21.27
C HIS A 218 0.32 -6.96 22.62
N MET A 219 -0.97 -7.28 22.66
CA MET A 219 -1.66 -7.51 23.95
C MET A 219 -1.19 -8.78 24.67
N HIS A 220 -0.68 -9.76 23.93
CA HIS A 220 -0.47 -11.12 24.42
C HIS A 220 0.99 -11.49 24.68
N CYS A 221 1.91 -11.03 23.83
CA CYS A 221 3.29 -11.51 23.81
C CYS A 221 4.03 -11.11 25.09
N PRO A 222 4.63 -12.07 25.82
CA PRO A 222 5.42 -11.78 27.01
C PRO A 222 6.86 -11.33 26.68
N ASN A 223 7.32 -11.47 25.44
CA ASN A 223 8.69 -11.18 25.04
C ASN A 223 8.78 -9.78 24.40
N GLY A 224 9.30 -8.81 25.14
CA GLY A 224 9.49 -7.44 24.67
C GLY A 224 10.90 -7.13 24.19
N SER A 225 11.75 -8.15 23.95
CA SER A 225 13.08 -7.90 23.38
C SER A 225 12.95 -7.28 21.99
N THR A 226 13.79 -6.28 21.70
CA THR A 226 13.74 -5.51 20.44
C THR A 226 13.88 -6.40 19.22
N VAL A 227 14.77 -7.41 19.28
CA VAL A 227 14.97 -8.38 18.20
C VAL A 227 13.71 -9.23 17.96
N HIS A 228 13.04 -9.69 19.02
CA HIS A 228 11.81 -10.45 18.88
C HIS A 228 10.68 -9.59 18.31
N LEU A 229 10.48 -8.38 18.82
CA LEU A 229 9.45 -7.46 18.32
C LEU A 229 9.72 -7.07 16.86
N ALA A 230 10.97 -6.80 16.50
CA ALA A 230 11.33 -6.50 15.12
C ALA A 230 11.08 -7.69 14.18
N ALA A 231 11.52 -8.89 14.55
CA ALA A 231 11.48 -10.07 13.67
C ALA A 231 10.12 -10.79 13.66
N ALA A 232 9.41 -10.84 14.79
CA ALA A 232 8.20 -11.65 14.96
C ALA A 232 6.90 -10.83 14.99
N HIS A 233 6.97 -9.51 15.21
CA HIS A 233 5.81 -8.62 15.16
C HIS A 233 5.87 -7.72 13.93
N VAL A 234 6.88 -6.85 13.84
CA VAL A 234 7.00 -5.87 12.75
C VAL A 234 7.35 -6.54 11.41
N GLY A 235 8.24 -7.53 11.41
CA GLY A 235 8.63 -8.27 10.19
C GLY A 235 7.43 -8.86 9.44
N PRO A 236 6.61 -9.72 10.06
CA PRO A 236 5.38 -10.26 9.46
C PRO A 236 4.41 -9.18 8.99
N TRP A 237 4.27 -8.10 9.75
CA TRP A 237 3.40 -6.98 9.41
C TRP A 237 3.83 -6.28 8.13
N LEU A 238 5.12 -5.95 8.00
CA LEU A 238 5.68 -5.37 6.78
C LEU A 238 5.64 -6.34 5.60
N LEU A 239 5.89 -7.63 5.86
CA LEU A 239 5.80 -8.69 4.85
C LEU A 239 4.39 -8.78 4.27
N LEU A 240 3.34 -8.64 5.08
CA LEU A 240 1.95 -8.61 4.59
C LEU A 240 1.66 -7.37 3.73
N GLY A 241 2.24 -6.22 4.07
CA GLY A 241 2.22 -5.02 3.21
C GLY A 241 2.83 -5.29 1.82
N GLY A 242 4.01 -5.91 1.78
CA GLY A 242 4.68 -6.30 0.54
C GLY A 242 3.93 -7.39 -0.23
N LEU A 243 3.41 -8.40 0.47
CA LEU A 243 2.64 -9.49 -0.14
C LEU A 243 1.35 -8.98 -0.77
N ALA A 244 0.65 -8.06 -0.10
CA ALA A 244 -0.54 -7.44 -0.64
C ALA A 244 -0.26 -6.70 -1.96
N LEU A 245 0.85 -5.97 -2.03
CA LEU A 245 1.33 -5.32 -3.26
C LEU A 245 1.59 -6.34 -4.38
N LEU A 246 2.37 -7.38 -4.08
CA LEU A 246 2.73 -8.42 -5.05
C LEU A 246 1.50 -9.16 -5.57
N VAL A 247 0.62 -9.63 -4.68
CA VAL A 247 -0.59 -10.35 -5.05
C VAL A 247 -1.54 -9.44 -5.82
N ARG A 248 -1.78 -8.21 -5.34
CA ARG A 248 -2.68 -7.28 -6.02
C ARG A 248 -2.19 -6.92 -7.43
N SER A 249 -0.88 -6.87 -7.68
CA SER A 249 -0.31 -6.62 -9.03
C SER A 249 -0.65 -7.72 -10.05
N ARG A 250 -1.04 -8.91 -9.59
CA ARG A 250 -1.40 -10.07 -10.42
C ARG A 250 -2.90 -10.34 -10.47
N LEU A 251 -3.68 -9.72 -9.60
CA LEU A 251 -5.13 -9.89 -9.58
C LEU A 251 -5.81 -8.99 -10.62
N PRO A 252 -6.76 -9.53 -11.41
CA PRO A 252 -7.54 -8.72 -12.33
C PRO A 252 -8.46 -7.76 -11.56
N THR A 253 -8.62 -6.56 -12.14
CA THR A 253 -9.63 -5.60 -11.70
C THR A 253 -10.96 -6.01 -12.32
N ASN A 254 -12.01 -6.12 -11.50
CA ASN A 254 -13.33 -6.62 -11.91
C ASN A 254 -14.34 -5.51 -12.20
N ASN A 255 -14.11 -4.27 -11.73
CA ASN A 255 -15.02 -3.17 -11.97
C ASN A 255 -14.25 -1.99 -12.59
N HIS A 256 -14.77 -1.50 -13.73
CA HIS A 256 -14.22 -0.40 -14.50
C HIS A 256 -14.96 0.93 -14.26
N ALA A 257 -16.05 0.92 -13.49
CA ALA A 257 -16.88 2.07 -13.11
C ALA A 257 -17.21 2.02 -11.60
N PRO A 258 -16.33 2.53 -10.73
CA PRO A 258 -16.53 2.56 -9.28
C PRO A 258 -17.58 3.59 -8.83
#